data_AF-A0AAP4UBD1-F1
#
_entry.id   AF-A0AAP4UBD1-F1
#
_cell.length_a   1.000
_cell.length_b   1.000
_cell.length_c   1.000
_cell.angle_alpha   90.00
_cell.angle_beta   90.00
_cell.angle_gamma   90.00
#
_symmetry.space_group_name_H-M   'P 1'
#
loop_
_entity.id
_entity.type
_entity.pdbx_description
1 polymer ?
#
loop_
_entity_poly.entity_id
_entity_poly.type
_entity_poly.pdbx_seq_one_letter_code
_entity_poly.pdbx_strand_id
1 'polypeptide(L)'
;MHSHKQQIDNTSLYFIGDVYGRLDKLNDLLSEIDFDIEDPESSIQFVKLVFCGNLIAANEAENIEHIALLSFVKELVDKGHAFCLLGSNEFEAIGWSKHHPITDTPYLPNGSTETNKLTPLFLKEFAQGDEQLFQWIDWFMALPIYLDFDHIRAIHACWDETVISQLNPYLCLSTQESTSTINTDSDKGGKNALSQQFWPAAFDETHPLSAMMTSCLNYTVLELIEHHPHHQLSTPVVIGHYPQDSFPDIQNEHLVCVNYNAAVGDYPLVSFAWHQGRKKSIEVSASESAKLSLGEFCFIDQPSAEEHIADGVENLLAGLVELLPKTEISHTKSEQFKSQVADCICVDWDPLDLKQHMHNHHAYRQLIEPIALLALAQDSEQLCAYLAIVARYQLETDNDNLENRSLKVAFKLTRMAKSYLD
;
A
#
# COMPACT_ATOMS: atom_id res chain seq x y z
N MET A 1 24.40 -12.46 17.48
CA MET A 1 22.94 -12.37 17.35
C MET A 1 22.65 -12.49 15.87
N HIS A 2 22.16 -13.65 15.43
CA HIS A 2 22.11 -14.01 14.02
C HIS A 2 20.71 -14.54 13.72
N SER A 3 19.84 -13.69 13.18
CA SER A 3 18.72 -14.13 12.35
C SER A 3 19.27 -14.93 11.16
N HIS A 4 18.52 -15.92 10.66
CA HIS A 4 18.96 -16.64 9.46
C HIS A 4 18.45 -15.89 8.22
N LYS A 5 19.41 -15.40 7.41
CA LYS A 5 19.15 -14.54 6.27
C LYS A 5 18.66 -15.27 5.03
N GLN A 6 17.81 -14.64 4.25
CA GLN A 6 17.34 -15.04 2.93
C GLN A 6 18.34 -14.51 1.90
N GLN A 7 18.73 -15.36 0.95
CA GLN A 7 19.48 -14.90 -0.21
C GLN A 7 18.48 -14.45 -1.28
N ILE A 8 18.66 -13.23 -1.76
CA ILE A 8 17.91 -12.69 -2.90
C ILE A 8 18.91 -12.04 -3.86
N ASP A 9 18.61 -12.15 -5.15
CA ASP A 9 19.34 -11.44 -6.20
C ASP A 9 18.97 -9.94 -6.18
N ASN A 10 19.50 -9.17 -7.12
CA ASN A 10 19.22 -7.73 -7.25
C ASN A 10 17.78 -7.50 -7.74
N THR A 11 16.82 -7.67 -6.83
CA THR A 11 15.38 -7.69 -7.08
C THR A 11 14.67 -6.75 -6.11
N SER A 12 13.57 -6.14 -6.56
CA SER A 12 12.71 -5.32 -5.72
C SER A 12 11.77 -6.20 -4.91
N LEU A 13 11.53 -5.84 -3.66
CA LEU A 13 10.62 -6.55 -2.76
C LEU A 13 9.35 -5.73 -2.59
N TYR A 14 8.19 -6.34 -2.82
CA TYR A 14 6.89 -5.71 -2.61
C TYR A 14 6.21 -6.42 -1.44
N PHE A 15 6.16 -5.75 -0.29
CA PHE A 15 5.59 -6.29 0.92
C PHE A 15 4.08 -6.02 0.95
N ILE A 16 3.30 -7.10 0.88
CA ILE A 16 1.83 -7.05 0.81
C ILE A 16 1.28 -7.31 2.21
N GLY A 17 0.33 -6.47 2.64
CA GLY A 17 -0.35 -6.60 3.91
C GLY A 17 -1.29 -7.80 4.02
N ASP A 18 -2.08 -7.81 5.08
CA ASP A 18 -3.03 -8.87 5.38
C ASP A 18 -4.14 -8.91 4.30
N VAL A 19 -4.32 -10.07 3.65
CA VAL A 19 -5.18 -10.21 2.46
C VAL A 19 -6.57 -10.74 2.79
N TYR A 20 -6.70 -11.57 3.83
CA TYR A 20 -7.99 -12.06 4.35
C TYR A 20 -8.94 -12.66 3.29
N GLY A 21 -8.42 -13.42 2.33
CA GLY A 21 -9.22 -14.06 1.29
C GLY A 21 -9.65 -13.12 0.15
N ARG A 22 -9.27 -11.84 0.18
CA ARG A 22 -9.62 -10.83 -0.84
C ARG A 22 -8.78 -10.96 -2.10
N LEU A 23 -9.04 -12.03 -2.87
CA LEU A 23 -8.37 -12.27 -4.15
C LEU A 23 -8.65 -11.14 -5.15
N ASP A 24 -9.84 -10.57 -5.12
CA ASP A 24 -10.22 -9.38 -5.90
C ASP A 24 -9.22 -8.24 -5.69
N LYS A 25 -8.99 -7.85 -4.43
CA LYS A 25 -8.05 -6.77 -4.09
C LYS A 25 -6.59 -7.11 -4.35
N LEU A 26 -6.22 -8.39 -4.26
CA LEU A 26 -4.88 -8.82 -4.67
C LEU A 26 -4.68 -8.64 -6.18
N ASN A 27 -5.65 -9.04 -7.00
CA ASN A 27 -5.55 -8.88 -8.46
C ASN A 27 -5.48 -7.39 -8.85
N ASP A 28 -6.27 -6.54 -8.20
CA ASP A 28 -6.22 -5.08 -8.37
C ASP A 28 -4.82 -4.52 -8.08
N LEU A 29 -4.23 -4.91 -6.95
CA LEU A 29 -2.86 -4.51 -6.59
C LEU A 29 -1.82 -5.03 -7.59
N LEU A 30 -1.93 -6.28 -8.03
CA LEU A 30 -0.98 -6.88 -8.98
C LEU A 30 -1.03 -6.19 -10.35
N SER A 31 -2.23 -5.78 -10.79
CA SER A 31 -2.38 -4.97 -12.00
C SER A 31 -1.71 -3.61 -11.85
N GLU A 32 -1.85 -2.95 -10.69
CA GLU A 32 -1.23 -1.65 -10.42
C GLU A 32 0.30 -1.71 -10.48
N ILE A 33 0.90 -2.78 -9.94
CA ILE A 33 2.37 -2.93 -9.94
C ILE A 33 2.92 -3.65 -11.19
N ASP A 34 2.08 -3.86 -12.21
CA ASP A 34 2.43 -4.55 -13.46
C ASP A 34 3.11 -5.92 -13.22
N PHE A 35 2.49 -6.74 -12.36
CA PHE A 35 2.99 -8.07 -11.99
C PHE A 35 2.06 -9.17 -12.51
N ASP A 36 2.53 -9.93 -13.50
CA ASP A 36 1.79 -11.06 -14.07
C ASP A 36 2.74 -12.25 -14.30
N ILE A 37 2.33 -13.44 -13.84
CA ILE A 37 3.11 -14.68 -14.00
C ILE A 37 3.06 -15.28 -15.39
N GLU A 38 2.03 -14.95 -16.16
CA GLU A 38 1.84 -15.44 -17.52
C GLU A 38 2.42 -14.46 -18.56
N ASP A 39 2.72 -13.22 -18.15
CA ASP A 39 3.37 -12.21 -18.99
C ASP A 39 4.87 -12.07 -18.68
N PRO A 40 5.77 -12.54 -19.57
CA PRO A 40 7.21 -12.39 -19.38
C PRO A 40 7.72 -10.95 -19.54
N GLU A 41 6.93 -10.04 -20.13
CA GLU A 41 7.25 -8.62 -20.26
C GLU A 41 6.92 -7.81 -19.00
N SER A 42 6.10 -8.37 -18.09
CA SER A 42 5.76 -7.75 -16.81
C SER A 42 6.97 -7.62 -15.88
N SER A 43 6.78 -6.91 -14.77
CA SER A 43 7.82 -6.65 -13.77
C SER A 43 8.30 -7.91 -13.02
N ILE A 44 7.74 -9.09 -13.31
CA ILE A 44 8.01 -10.36 -12.62
C ILE A 44 9.49 -10.79 -12.56
N GLN A 45 10.31 -10.38 -13.52
CA GLN A 45 11.75 -10.73 -13.53
C GLN A 45 12.56 -9.95 -12.49
N PHE A 46 12.07 -8.78 -12.07
CA PHE A 46 12.77 -7.84 -11.19
C PHE A 46 12.00 -7.54 -9.89
N VAL A 47 10.92 -8.28 -9.63
CA VAL A 47 10.08 -8.15 -8.45
C VAL A 47 9.91 -9.51 -7.76
N LYS A 48 9.98 -9.51 -6.42
CA LYS A 48 9.45 -10.59 -5.57
C LYS A 48 8.38 -10.01 -4.67
N LEU A 49 7.29 -10.76 -4.52
CA LEU A 49 6.24 -10.42 -3.56
C LEU A 49 6.59 -10.99 -2.18
N VAL A 50 6.19 -10.29 -1.12
CA VAL A 50 6.36 -10.74 0.26
C VAL A 50 5.02 -10.58 0.99
N PHE A 51 4.27 -11.66 1.13
CA PHE A 51 3.00 -11.66 1.87
C PHE A 51 3.28 -11.66 3.37
N CYS A 52 2.75 -10.67 4.10
CA CYS A 52 3.03 -10.47 5.53
C CYS A 52 2.16 -11.32 6.48
N GLY A 53 1.53 -12.39 5.97
CA GLY A 53 0.65 -13.29 6.72
C GLY A 53 -0.83 -12.90 6.61
N ASN A 54 -1.69 -13.60 7.34
CA ASN A 54 -3.14 -13.39 7.38
C ASN A 54 -3.76 -13.40 5.96
N LEU A 55 -3.46 -14.47 5.23
CA LEU A 55 -4.11 -14.76 3.95
C LEU A 55 -5.55 -15.21 4.16
N ILE A 56 -5.87 -15.86 5.28
CA ILE A 56 -7.24 -16.29 5.60
C ILE A 56 -7.91 -15.34 6.57
N ALA A 57 -9.20 -15.10 6.38
CA ALA A 57 -10.05 -14.36 7.30
C ALA A 57 -10.49 -15.24 8.48
N ALA A 58 -10.47 -14.64 9.68
CA ALA A 58 -11.02 -15.28 10.88
C ALA A 58 -12.56 -15.25 10.88
N ASN A 59 -13.15 -14.20 10.29
CA ASN A 59 -14.59 -13.90 10.33
C ASN A 59 -15.16 -13.67 8.92
N GLU A 60 -16.49 -13.68 8.80
CA GLU A 60 -17.21 -13.38 7.56
C GLU A 60 -16.99 -11.91 7.15
N ALA A 61 -16.74 -11.72 5.86
CA ALA A 61 -16.66 -10.44 5.16
C ALA A 61 -17.08 -10.62 3.70
N GLU A 62 -17.16 -9.53 2.95
CA GLU A 62 -17.52 -9.57 1.53
C GLU A 62 -16.37 -10.10 0.66
N ASN A 63 -16.71 -10.84 -0.40
CA ASN A 63 -15.77 -11.36 -1.41
C ASN A 63 -14.57 -12.15 -0.86
N ILE A 64 -14.79 -12.99 0.16
CA ILE A 64 -13.76 -13.90 0.68
C ILE A 64 -13.67 -15.15 -0.21
N GLU A 65 -12.49 -15.38 -0.78
CA GLU A 65 -12.16 -16.55 -1.62
C GLU A 65 -10.86 -17.23 -1.15
N HIS A 66 -10.87 -17.83 0.05
CA HIS A 66 -9.66 -18.42 0.65
C HIS A 66 -8.94 -19.42 -0.26
N ILE A 67 -9.65 -20.40 -0.82
CA ILE A 67 -9.02 -21.49 -1.59
C ILE A 67 -8.36 -20.96 -2.87
N ALA A 68 -9.02 -20.05 -3.57
CA ALA A 68 -8.48 -19.47 -4.80
C ALA A 68 -7.24 -18.60 -4.49
N LEU A 69 -7.32 -17.73 -3.49
CA LEU A 69 -6.19 -16.92 -3.03
C LEU A 69 -5.01 -17.79 -2.59
N LEU A 70 -5.24 -18.78 -1.73
CA LEU A 70 -4.20 -19.65 -1.21
C LEU A 70 -3.53 -20.45 -2.33
N SER A 71 -4.31 -20.95 -3.30
CA SER A 71 -3.78 -21.67 -4.46
C SER A 71 -2.85 -20.79 -5.28
N PHE A 72 -3.27 -19.55 -5.54
CA PHE A 72 -2.48 -18.58 -6.28
C PHE A 72 -1.19 -18.17 -5.54
N VAL A 73 -1.29 -17.79 -4.26
CA VAL A 73 -0.12 -17.41 -3.44
C VAL A 73 0.84 -18.58 -3.28
N LYS A 74 0.33 -19.80 -3.06
CA LYS A 74 1.18 -20.99 -2.97
C LYS A 74 1.91 -21.25 -4.27
N GLU A 75 1.25 -21.11 -5.43
CA GLU A 75 1.90 -21.25 -6.74
C GLU A 75 3.03 -20.23 -6.93
N LEU A 76 2.82 -18.97 -6.53
CA LEU A 76 3.85 -17.94 -6.55
C LEU A 76 5.07 -18.31 -5.68
N VAL A 77 4.82 -18.83 -4.48
CA VAL A 77 5.88 -19.27 -3.56
C VAL A 77 6.62 -20.49 -4.12
N ASP A 78 5.89 -21.49 -4.63
CA ASP A 78 6.46 -22.73 -5.19
C ASP A 78 7.34 -22.44 -6.43
N LYS A 79 6.92 -21.50 -7.29
CA LYS A 79 7.70 -21.02 -8.44
C LYS A 79 8.83 -20.04 -8.04
N GLY A 80 8.90 -19.66 -6.76
CA GLY A 80 9.91 -18.77 -6.22
C GLY A 80 9.72 -17.29 -6.55
N HIS A 81 8.53 -16.87 -6.99
CA HIS A 81 8.18 -15.47 -7.24
C HIS A 81 7.74 -14.70 -5.99
N ALA A 82 7.36 -15.42 -4.92
CA ALA A 82 6.95 -14.81 -3.67
C ALA A 82 7.56 -15.49 -2.44
N PHE A 83 7.57 -14.75 -1.34
CA PHE A 83 7.71 -15.26 0.02
C PHE A 83 6.39 -15.04 0.76
N CYS A 84 6.06 -15.89 1.72
CA CYS A 84 4.87 -15.74 2.54
C CYS A 84 5.21 -16.03 4.00
N LEU A 85 4.87 -15.11 4.90
CA LEU A 85 4.98 -15.30 6.35
C LEU A 85 3.79 -16.08 6.89
N LEU A 86 4.00 -16.75 8.02
CA LEU A 86 2.90 -17.23 8.86
C LEU A 86 2.21 -16.03 9.53
N GLY A 87 0.90 -15.90 9.37
CA GLY A 87 0.09 -14.92 10.11
C GLY A 87 -0.59 -15.51 11.35
N SER A 88 -1.24 -14.64 12.12
CA SER A 88 -2.00 -15.04 13.31
C SER A 88 -3.19 -15.95 12.98
N ASN A 89 -3.86 -15.72 11.85
CA ASN A 89 -5.04 -16.48 11.45
C ASN A 89 -4.66 -17.89 10.98
N GLU A 90 -3.57 -18.02 10.21
CA GLU A 90 -3.03 -19.33 9.85
C GLU A 90 -2.56 -20.10 11.08
N PHE A 91 -1.90 -19.43 12.04
CA PHE A 91 -1.49 -20.04 13.32
C PHE A 91 -2.69 -20.54 14.13
N GLU A 92 -3.77 -19.76 14.20
CA GLU A 92 -5.00 -20.20 14.87
C GLU A 92 -5.64 -21.41 14.15
N ALA A 93 -5.68 -21.41 12.82
CA ALA A 93 -6.19 -22.55 12.04
C ALA A 93 -5.41 -23.84 12.30
N ILE A 94 -4.09 -23.76 12.48
CA ILE A 94 -3.25 -24.90 12.89
C ILE A 94 -3.68 -25.39 14.28
N GLY A 95 -3.83 -24.47 15.24
CA GLY A 95 -4.19 -24.80 16.62
C GLY A 95 -5.55 -25.50 16.75
N TRP A 96 -6.54 -25.08 15.96
CA TRP A 96 -7.85 -25.72 15.91
C TRP A 96 -7.85 -27.08 15.18
N SER A 97 -6.90 -27.31 14.27
CA SER A 97 -6.88 -28.49 13.40
C SER A 97 -5.98 -29.62 13.89
N LYS A 98 -4.90 -29.32 14.63
CA LYS A 98 -3.88 -30.30 15.04
C LYS A 98 -4.03 -30.74 16.50
N HIS A 99 -3.60 -31.97 16.75
CA HIS A 99 -3.57 -32.61 18.07
C HIS A 99 -2.13 -32.90 18.49
N HIS A 100 -1.91 -32.95 19.79
CA HIS A 100 -0.64 -33.34 20.38
C HIS A 100 -0.32 -34.81 20.05
N PRO A 101 0.88 -35.11 19.51
CA PRO A 101 1.18 -36.44 18.96
C PRO A 101 1.19 -37.58 20.00
N ILE A 102 1.44 -37.27 21.27
CA ILE A 102 1.47 -38.25 22.38
C ILE A 102 0.14 -38.36 23.12
N THR A 103 -0.45 -37.24 23.54
CA THR A 103 -1.67 -37.20 24.37
C THR A 103 -2.95 -37.20 23.55
N ASP A 104 -2.87 -36.98 22.24
CA ASP A 104 -4.01 -36.82 21.31
C ASP A 104 -4.99 -35.71 21.73
N THR A 105 -4.52 -34.76 22.54
CA THR A 105 -5.30 -33.58 22.95
C THR A 105 -5.19 -32.50 21.87
N PRO A 106 -6.29 -31.81 21.52
CA PRO A 106 -6.23 -30.69 20.59
C PRO A 106 -5.29 -29.59 21.10
N TYR A 107 -4.57 -28.92 20.21
CA TYR A 107 -3.72 -27.79 20.60
C TYR A 107 -4.56 -26.64 21.16
N LEU A 108 -5.69 -26.33 20.51
CA LEU A 108 -6.71 -25.42 21.05
C LEU A 108 -7.97 -26.22 21.38
N PRO A 109 -8.27 -26.49 22.66
CA PRO A 109 -9.47 -27.24 23.04
C PRO A 109 -10.74 -26.44 22.76
N ASN A 110 -11.77 -27.11 22.23
CA ASN A 110 -13.11 -26.53 22.02
C ASN A 110 -13.66 -26.00 23.36
N GLY A 111 -13.74 -24.68 23.52
CA GLY A 111 -14.43 -24.04 24.65
C GLY A 111 -13.62 -23.86 25.93
N SER A 112 -12.34 -23.47 25.86
CA SER A 112 -11.68 -22.88 27.04
C SER A 112 -12.48 -21.63 27.47
N THR A 113 -13.03 -21.69 28.68
CA THR A 113 -13.97 -20.69 29.23
C THR A 113 -13.35 -19.30 29.44
N GLU A 114 -12.05 -19.13 29.17
CA GLU A 114 -11.34 -17.86 29.32
C GLU A 114 -11.15 -17.10 27.99
N THR A 115 -11.38 -17.73 26.83
CA THR A 115 -11.29 -17.06 25.52
C THR A 115 -12.46 -17.48 24.63
N ASN A 116 -13.42 -16.56 24.39
CA ASN A 116 -14.55 -16.73 23.46
C ASN A 116 -14.11 -16.81 21.97
N LYS A 117 -13.04 -17.56 21.65
CA LYS A 117 -12.55 -17.70 20.28
C LYS A 117 -13.49 -18.60 19.50
N LEU A 118 -14.01 -18.06 18.39
CA LEU A 118 -14.84 -18.80 17.44
C LEU A 118 -13.94 -19.64 16.53
N THR A 119 -14.42 -20.79 16.09
CA THR A 119 -13.72 -21.58 15.07
C THR A 119 -13.53 -20.72 13.80
N PRO A 120 -12.30 -20.61 13.26
CA PRO A 120 -12.00 -19.82 12.07
C PRO A 120 -12.92 -20.15 10.90
N LEU A 121 -13.35 -19.12 10.15
CA LEU A 121 -14.22 -19.27 8.97
C LEU A 121 -13.64 -20.28 7.97
N PHE A 122 -12.33 -20.20 7.70
CA PHE A 122 -11.62 -21.10 6.79
C PHE A 122 -11.88 -22.59 7.09
N LEU A 123 -11.91 -23.00 8.35
CA LEU A 123 -12.13 -24.42 8.70
C LEU A 123 -13.55 -24.89 8.41
N LYS A 124 -14.52 -23.98 8.37
CA LYS A 124 -15.93 -24.28 8.09
C LYS A 124 -16.21 -24.51 6.60
N GLU A 125 -15.27 -24.14 5.72
CA GLU A 125 -15.38 -24.35 4.26
C GLU A 125 -15.16 -25.81 3.86
N PHE A 126 -14.57 -26.61 4.75
CA PHE A 126 -14.24 -28.00 4.49
C PHE A 126 -15.21 -28.97 5.17
N ALA A 127 -15.43 -30.11 4.52
CA ALA A 127 -16.12 -31.22 5.16
C ALA A 127 -15.22 -31.85 6.26
N GLN A 128 -15.84 -32.56 7.20
CA GLN A 128 -15.09 -33.30 8.20
C GLN A 128 -14.19 -34.37 7.54
N GLY A 129 -12.89 -34.31 7.81
CA GLY A 129 -11.90 -35.26 7.26
C GLY A 129 -11.49 -34.96 5.82
N ASP A 130 -11.75 -33.75 5.31
CA ASP A 130 -11.28 -33.32 4.00
C ASP A 130 -9.75 -33.30 3.95
N GLU A 131 -9.17 -34.05 3.01
CA GLU A 131 -7.73 -34.13 2.83
C GLU A 131 -7.12 -32.79 2.39
N GLN A 132 -7.89 -31.96 1.70
CA GLN A 132 -7.43 -30.64 1.25
C GLN A 132 -7.14 -29.72 2.44
N LEU A 133 -7.96 -29.79 3.50
CA LEU A 133 -7.69 -29.04 4.73
C LEU A 133 -6.33 -29.43 5.32
N PHE A 134 -6.02 -30.72 5.40
CA PHE A 134 -4.73 -31.17 5.94
C PHE A 134 -3.55 -30.66 5.13
N GLN A 135 -3.68 -30.60 3.80
CA GLN A 135 -2.64 -30.04 2.93
C GLN A 135 -2.42 -28.55 3.19
N TRP A 136 -3.49 -27.78 3.41
CA TRP A 136 -3.37 -26.36 3.76
C TRP A 136 -2.75 -26.13 5.13
N ILE A 137 -3.17 -26.90 6.14
CA ILE A 137 -2.57 -26.82 7.48
C ILE A 137 -1.09 -27.19 7.43
N ASP A 138 -0.72 -28.23 6.68
CA ASP A 138 0.69 -28.60 6.51
C ASP A 138 1.50 -27.51 5.79
N TRP A 139 0.90 -26.82 4.81
CA TRP A 139 1.53 -25.66 4.17
C TRP A 139 1.70 -24.49 5.14
N PHE A 140 0.69 -24.15 5.93
CA PHE A 140 0.79 -23.11 6.97
C PHE A 140 1.91 -23.43 7.97
N MET A 141 2.03 -24.69 8.39
CA MET A 141 3.11 -25.12 9.30
C MET A 141 4.51 -25.03 8.69
N ALA A 142 4.61 -24.95 7.36
CA ALA A 142 5.88 -24.79 6.65
C ALA A 142 6.25 -23.32 6.38
N LEU A 143 5.36 -22.37 6.69
CA LEU A 143 5.62 -20.95 6.49
C LEU A 143 6.64 -20.40 7.50
N PRO A 144 7.56 -19.51 7.07
CA PRO A 144 8.49 -18.82 7.95
C PRO A 144 7.80 -17.93 8.98
N ILE A 145 8.36 -17.88 10.19
CA ILE A 145 7.95 -16.92 11.22
C ILE A 145 8.46 -15.51 10.89
N TYR A 146 9.65 -15.41 10.29
CA TYR A 146 10.25 -14.16 9.86
C TYR A 146 11.11 -14.33 8.60
N LEU A 147 11.29 -13.22 7.88
CA LEU A 147 12.18 -13.07 6.74
C LEU A 147 13.20 -11.97 7.05
N ASP A 148 14.47 -12.21 6.73
CA ASP A 148 15.59 -11.29 6.87
C ASP A 148 16.39 -11.25 5.58
N PHE A 149 16.22 -10.18 4.80
CA PHE A 149 16.92 -9.97 3.54
C PHE A 149 18.22 -9.17 3.72
N ASP A 150 18.82 -9.14 4.91
CA ASP A 150 20.00 -8.35 5.31
C ASP A 150 19.74 -6.86 5.52
N HIS A 151 19.11 -6.22 4.54
CA HIS A 151 18.91 -4.76 4.47
C HIS A 151 17.45 -4.35 4.74
N ILE A 152 16.54 -5.32 4.80
CA ILE A 152 15.15 -5.18 5.22
C ILE A 152 14.64 -6.53 5.74
N ARG A 153 13.72 -6.51 6.69
CA ARG A 153 13.13 -7.69 7.33
C ARG A 153 11.61 -7.63 7.25
N ALA A 154 10.97 -8.79 7.38
CA ALA A 154 9.54 -8.87 7.57
C ALA A 154 9.18 -9.88 8.67
N ILE A 155 8.16 -9.54 9.45
CA ILE A 155 7.53 -10.38 10.47
C ILE A 155 6.07 -10.00 10.57
N HIS A 156 5.18 -10.91 10.97
CA HIS A 156 3.75 -10.61 10.95
C HIS A 156 3.37 -9.47 11.92
N ALA A 157 3.80 -9.52 13.19
CA ALA A 157 3.43 -8.52 14.20
C ALA A 157 4.63 -7.74 14.77
N CYS A 158 5.57 -8.38 15.46
CA CYS A 158 6.64 -7.65 16.16
C CYS A 158 8.01 -8.32 16.04
N TRP A 159 9.02 -7.51 15.69
CA TRP A 159 10.42 -7.92 15.68
C TRP A 159 11.12 -7.47 16.96
N ASP A 160 11.35 -8.41 17.88
CA ASP A 160 12.24 -8.20 19.04
C ASP A 160 13.50 -9.07 18.89
N GLU A 161 14.67 -8.43 18.87
CA GLU A 161 15.97 -9.11 18.68
C GLU A 161 16.26 -10.20 19.73
N THR A 162 15.79 -10.02 20.96
CA THR A 162 15.95 -10.99 22.05
C THR A 162 15.03 -12.18 21.82
N VAL A 163 13.77 -11.95 21.45
CA VAL A 163 12.79 -12.98 21.11
C VAL A 163 13.27 -13.77 19.90
N ILE A 164 13.69 -13.11 18.82
CA ILE A 164 14.21 -13.78 17.61
C ILE A 164 15.44 -14.64 17.94
N SER A 165 16.36 -14.12 18.74
CA SER A 165 17.55 -14.88 19.17
C SER A 165 17.19 -16.13 19.98
N GLN A 166 16.17 -16.05 20.84
CA GLN A 166 15.68 -17.18 21.64
C GLN A 166 14.80 -18.15 20.82
N LEU A 167 14.16 -17.66 19.75
CA LEU A 167 13.32 -18.45 18.86
C LEU A 167 14.14 -19.29 17.89
N ASN A 168 15.29 -18.81 17.42
CA ASN A 168 16.11 -19.49 16.40
C ASN A 168 16.41 -20.98 16.63
N PRO A 169 16.67 -21.46 17.87
CA PRO A 169 16.87 -22.89 18.14
C PRO A 169 15.65 -23.78 17.83
N TYR A 170 14.46 -23.20 17.72
CA TYR A 170 13.22 -23.91 17.40
C TYR A 170 12.94 -23.94 15.88
N LEU A 171 13.64 -23.14 15.10
CA LEU A 171 13.36 -22.93 13.67
C LEU A 171 14.19 -23.85 12.77
N CYS A 172 13.65 -24.15 11.59
CA CYS A 172 14.36 -24.86 10.54
C CYS A 172 15.53 -24.02 10.01
N LEU A 173 16.74 -24.57 10.11
CA LEU A 173 17.94 -24.06 9.46
C LEU A 173 17.97 -24.63 8.04
N SER A 174 17.84 -23.80 7.00
CA SER A 174 18.00 -24.31 5.63
C SER A 174 19.43 -24.83 5.44
N THR A 175 19.65 -26.14 5.53
CA THR A 175 20.96 -26.74 5.26
C THR A 175 21.05 -27.07 3.78
N GLN A 176 21.59 -26.12 3.00
CA GLN A 176 22.10 -26.38 1.64
C GLN A 176 23.49 -27.07 1.68
N GLU A 177 23.72 -27.98 2.64
CA GLU A 177 24.88 -28.88 2.61
C GLU A 177 24.46 -30.30 2.95
N SER A 178 23.91 -30.97 1.94
CA SER A 178 23.80 -32.43 1.92
C SER A 178 25.21 -33.04 1.93
N THR A 179 25.74 -33.33 3.12
CA THR A 179 26.66 -34.46 3.27
C THR A 179 25.94 -35.54 4.05
N SER A 180 25.62 -36.61 3.33
CA SER A 180 25.25 -37.95 3.80
C SER A 180 25.18 -38.12 5.32
N THR A 181 23.99 -38.33 5.90
CA THR A 181 23.47 -39.65 6.34
C THR A 181 22.11 -39.43 7.04
N ILE A 182 21.11 -40.26 6.67
CA ILE A 182 19.77 -40.42 7.29
C ILE A 182 18.80 -39.23 7.09
N ASN A 183 17.96 -39.35 6.05
CA ASN A 183 16.71 -38.59 5.95
C ASN A 183 15.75 -39.09 7.04
N THR A 184 15.62 -38.33 8.13
CA THR A 184 14.40 -38.35 8.95
C THR A 184 13.45 -37.30 8.39
N ASP A 185 12.14 -37.58 8.38
CA ASP A 185 11.05 -36.71 7.88
C ASP A 185 10.93 -35.32 8.58
N SER A 186 11.93 -34.92 9.37
CA SER A 186 11.97 -33.73 10.22
C SER A 186 12.23 -32.40 9.48
N ASP A 187 12.64 -32.43 8.21
CA ASP A 187 13.15 -31.27 7.45
C ASP A 187 12.20 -30.76 6.33
N LYS A 188 10.88 -30.89 6.52
CA LYS A 188 9.87 -30.41 5.53
C LYS A 188 9.50 -28.93 5.64
N GLY A 189 10.16 -28.15 6.51
CA GLY A 189 9.84 -26.74 6.74
C GLY A 189 10.68 -25.78 5.89
N GLY A 190 10.09 -24.65 5.48
CA GLY A 190 10.84 -23.54 4.88
C GLY A 190 11.87 -22.96 5.86
N LYS A 191 12.88 -22.25 5.34
CA LYS A 191 13.86 -21.55 6.19
C LYS A 191 13.14 -20.63 7.18
N ASN A 192 13.51 -20.69 8.46
CA ASN A 192 12.86 -19.92 9.54
C ASN A 192 11.40 -20.32 9.85
N ALA A 193 10.89 -21.42 9.31
CA ALA A 193 9.65 -22.03 9.79
C ALA A 193 9.88 -22.75 11.13
N LEU A 194 8.83 -22.96 11.91
CA LEU A 194 8.93 -23.73 13.15
C LEU A 194 9.17 -25.22 12.84
N SER A 195 10.19 -25.82 13.44
CA SER A 195 10.50 -27.23 13.21
C SER A 195 9.35 -28.11 13.69
N GLN A 196 9.03 -29.18 12.95
CA GLN A 196 7.81 -29.97 13.17
C GLN A 196 7.62 -30.46 14.63
N GLN A 197 8.71 -30.82 15.31
CA GLN A 197 8.68 -31.33 16.68
C GLN A 197 8.25 -30.30 17.74
N PHE A 198 8.32 -29.00 17.43
CA PHE A 198 8.07 -27.92 18.40
C PHE A 198 6.66 -27.33 18.33
N TRP A 199 5.83 -27.75 17.37
CA TRP A 199 4.44 -27.28 17.27
C TRP A 199 3.61 -27.50 18.54
N PRO A 200 3.68 -28.64 19.26
CA PRO A 200 2.97 -28.76 20.53
C PRO A 200 3.37 -27.70 21.56
N ALA A 201 4.67 -27.38 21.63
CA ALA A 201 5.20 -26.39 22.57
C ALA A 201 4.85 -24.94 22.20
N ALA A 202 4.47 -24.67 20.94
CA ALA A 202 3.99 -23.36 20.51
C ALA A 202 2.57 -23.05 21.03
N PHE A 203 1.81 -24.07 21.42
CA PHE A 203 0.46 -23.93 21.99
C PHE A 203 0.40 -24.25 23.50
N ASP A 204 1.53 -24.55 24.13
CA ASP A 204 1.63 -24.77 25.58
C ASP A 204 2.03 -23.47 26.28
N GLU A 205 1.09 -22.84 26.98
CA GLU A 205 1.30 -21.59 27.73
C GLU A 205 2.39 -21.69 28.81
N THR A 206 2.73 -22.90 29.26
CA THR A 206 3.81 -23.10 30.24
C THR A 206 5.19 -23.13 29.59
N HIS A 207 5.26 -23.33 28.27
CA HIS A 207 6.50 -23.37 27.51
C HIS A 207 6.85 -21.98 26.95
N PRO A 208 8.12 -21.51 27.06
CA PRO A 208 8.52 -20.18 26.60
C PRO A 208 8.24 -19.90 25.11
N LEU A 209 8.22 -20.95 24.28
CA LEU A 209 7.90 -20.85 22.85
C LEU A 209 6.53 -20.23 22.58
N SER A 210 5.50 -20.55 23.38
CA SER A 210 4.16 -19.99 23.20
C SER A 210 4.16 -18.45 23.32
N ALA A 211 4.88 -17.91 24.31
CA ALA A 211 5.04 -16.47 24.49
C ALA A 211 5.85 -15.80 23.36
N MET A 212 6.89 -16.47 22.86
CA MET A 212 7.66 -15.98 21.72
C MET A 212 6.82 -15.94 20.43
N MET A 213 6.03 -16.99 20.18
CA MET A 213 5.11 -17.05 19.04
C MET A 213 4.05 -15.97 19.13
N THR A 214 3.47 -15.75 20.31
CA THR A 214 2.54 -14.65 20.57
C THR A 214 3.20 -13.30 20.27
N SER A 215 4.46 -13.12 20.64
CA SER A 215 5.18 -11.87 20.35
C SER A 215 5.42 -11.67 18.84
N CYS A 216 5.72 -12.74 18.10
CA CYS A 216 5.96 -12.65 16.66
C CYS A 216 4.67 -12.44 15.85
N LEU A 217 3.54 -12.99 16.31
CA LEU A 217 2.29 -13.09 15.53
C LEU A 217 1.13 -12.22 16.04
N ASN A 218 1.11 -11.83 17.32
CA ASN A 218 -0.03 -11.13 17.90
C ASN A 218 0.40 -10.33 19.14
N TYR A 219 1.35 -9.41 18.96
CA TYR A 219 1.88 -8.62 20.06
C TYR A 219 0.88 -7.53 20.46
N THR A 220 0.39 -7.58 21.70
CA THR A 220 -0.78 -6.81 22.16
C THR A 220 -0.51 -5.32 22.44
N VAL A 221 0.76 -4.90 22.53
CA VAL A 221 1.16 -3.54 22.94
C VAL A 221 2.11 -2.91 21.92
N LEU A 222 1.78 -3.01 20.63
CA LEU A 222 2.47 -2.20 19.62
C LEU A 222 1.63 -0.96 19.34
N GLU A 223 1.90 0.12 20.06
CA GLU A 223 1.47 1.44 19.60
C GLU A 223 2.33 1.76 18.37
N LEU A 224 1.71 1.84 17.19
CA LEU A 224 2.37 2.20 15.93
C LEU A 224 2.67 3.71 15.88
N ILE A 225 3.36 4.20 16.90
CA ILE A 225 3.89 5.55 17.00
C ILE A 225 5.39 5.53 16.64
N GLU A 226 6.05 6.70 16.65
CA GLU A 226 7.47 6.87 16.29
C GLU A 226 8.46 5.94 17.03
N HIS A 227 8.04 5.23 18.09
CA HIS A 227 8.89 4.41 18.93
C HIS A 227 8.43 2.95 18.94
N HIS A 228 9.26 2.08 18.35
CA HIS A 228 9.10 0.64 18.48
C HIS A 228 9.28 0.21 19.95
N PRO A 229 8.43 -0.69 20.50
CA PRO A 229 8.41 -1.06 21.92
C PRO A 229 9.70 -1.74 22.39
N HIS A 230 10.49 -2.26 21.45
CA HIS A 230 11.71 -3.00 21.70
C HIS A 230 12.91 -2.36 20.99
N HIS A 231 13.67 -1.52 21.73
CA HIS A 231 14.92 -0.86 21.32
C HIS A 231 14.89 -0.14 19.95
N GLN A 232 15.95 0.60 19.58
CA GLN A 232 16.06 1.13 18.21
C GLN A 232 16.35 -0.03 17.26
N LEU A 233 15.39 -0.31 16.37
CA LEU A 233 15.62 -1.15 15.19
C LEU A 233 16.78 -0.54 14.39
N SER A 234 17.75 -1.36 14.00
CA SER A 234 18.89 -0.94 13.16
C SER A 234 18.71 -1.33 11.69
N THR A 235 17.93 -2.38 11.44
CA THR A 235 17.51 -2.80 10.11
C THR A 235 16.01 -2.52 9.97
N PRO A 236 15.56 -1.93 8.85
CA PRO A 236 14.14 -1.76 8.57
C PRO A 236 13.32 -3.05 8.71
N VAL A 237 12.14 -2.95 9.30
CA VAL A 237 11.20 -4.05 9.49
C VAL A 237 9.84 -3.67 8.91
N VAL A 238 9.29 -4.56 8.09
CA VAL A 238 7.92 -4.51 7.59
C VAL A 238 7.05 -5.45 8.41
N ILE A 239 5.88 -4.96 8.84
CA ILE A 239 4.91 -5.74 9.60
C ILE A 239 3.51 -5.63 9.01
N GLY A 240 2.67 -6.62 9.29
CA GLY A 240 1.24 -6.59 8.99
C GLY A 240 0.45 -6.44 10.28
N HIS A 241 -0.60 -7.24 10.43
CA HIS A 241 -1.37 -7.47 11.67
C HIS A 241 -2.17 -6.27 12.21
N TYR A 242 -1.58 -5.09 12.30
CA TYR A 242 -2.17 -3.92 12.95
C TYR A 242 -2.95 -3.05 11.95
N PRO A 243 -4.28 -3.06 11.99
CA PRO A 243 -5.11 -2.36 11.03
C PRO A 243 -4.88 -0.84 11.06
N GLN A 244 -4.60 -0.26 9.89
CA GLN A 244 -4.41 1.17 9.68
C GLN A 244 -5.62 1.79 8.98
N ASP A 245 -6.04 2.97 9.43
CA ASP A 245 -7.14 3.77 8.89
C ASP A 245 -6.67 5.15 8.42
N SER A 246 -5.38 5.27 8.08
CA SER A 246 -4.76 6.50 7.59
C SER A 246 -4.36 6.33 6.13
N PHE A 247 -3.95 7.44 5.50
CA PHE A 247 -3.20 7.34 4.25
C PHE A 247 -1.90 6.54 4.48
N PRO A 248 -1.45 5.72 3.52
CA PRO A 248 -0.23 4.94 3.68
C PRO A 248 1.02 5.79 3.95
N ASP A 249 1.73 5.48 5.03
CA ASP A 249 2.95 6.18 5.45
C ASP A 249 3.79 5.28 6.37
N ILE A 250 5.10 5.56 6.43
CA ILE A 250 6.02 4.86 7.32
C ILE A 250 5.84 5.36 8.76
N GLN A 251 5.93 4.46 9.75
CA GLN A 251 5.83 4.88 11.16
C GLN A 251 7.13 5.58 11.62
N ASN A 252 8.28 5.15 11.11
CA ASN A 252 9.57 5.81 11.25
C ASN A 252 10.59 5.24 10.23
N GLU A 253 11.86 5.65 10.30
CA GLU A 253 12.91 5.22 9.37
C GLU A 253 13.17 3.69 9.34
N HIS A 254 12.69 2.93 10.34
CA HIS A 254 12.94 1.50 10.50
C HIS A 254 11.67 0.65 10.69
N LEU A 255 10.48 1.24 10.74
CA LEU A 255 9.22 0.50 10.86
C LEU A 255 8.18 0.97 9.84
N VAL A 256 7.59 0.01 9.11
CA VAL A 256 6.40 0.21 8.28
C VAL A 256 5.39 -0.92 8.52
N CYS A 257 4.13 -0.55 8.73
CA CYS A 257 2.99 -1.45 8.75
C CYS A 257 2.26 -1.40 7.39
N VAL A 258 2.00 -2.55 6.78
CA VAL A 258 1.32 -2.66 5.48
C VAL A 258 -0.15 -3.11 5.59
N ASN A 259 -0.69 -3.28 6.81
CA ASN A 259 -2.09 -3.68 7.01
C ASN A 259 -3.04 -2.46 7.00
N TYR A 260 -3.51 -2.06 5.81
CA TYR A 260 -4.48 -0.96 5.63
C TYR A 260 -5.92 -1.45 5.48
N ASN A 261 -6.34 -2.44 6.28
CA ASN A 261 -7.74 -2.86 6.39
C ASN A 261 -8.39 -3.40 5.10
N ALA A 262 -7.63 -4.09 4.23
CA ALA A 262 -8.16 -4.61 2.96
C ALA A 262 -9.41 -5.51 3.11
N ALA A 263 -9.67 -6.10 4.29
CA ALA A 263 -10.90 -6.85 4.56
C ALA A 263 -12.18 -6.00 4.71
N VAL A 264 -12.06 -4.70 4.99
CA VAL A 264 -13.18 -3.82 5.35
C VAL A 264 -13.53 -2.90 4.18
N GLY A 265 -14.80 -2.87 3.77
CA GLY A 265 -15.33 -1.94 2.77
C GLY A 265 -14.46 -1.80 1.51
N ASP A 266 -14.26 -0.55 1.09
CA ASP A 266 -13.53 -0.17 -0.12
C ASP A 266 -12.04 0.12 0.13
N TYR A 267 -11.49 -0.22 1.30
CA TYR A 267 -10.06 0.00 1.59
C TYR A 267 -9.19 -0.83 0.64
N PRO A 268 -8.21 -0.24 -0.06
CA PRO A 268 -7.40 -0.98 -1.01
C PRO A 268 -6.46 -1.96 -0.29
N LEU A 269 -6.01 -2.99 -1.01
CA LEU A 269 -4.85 -3.76 -0.56
C LEU A 269 -3.59 -2.95 -0.86
N VAL A 270 -2.78 -2.73 0.17
CA VAL A 270 -1.59 -1.89 0.09
C VAL A 270 -0.34 -2.77 0.09
N SER A 271 0.63 -2.37 -0.73
CA SER A 271 1.99 -2.87 -0.66
C SER A 271 3.00 -1.76 -0.37
N PHE A 272 4.14 -2.15 0.21
CA PHE A 272 5.31 -1.31 0.33
C PHE A 272 6.43 -1.86 -0.55
N ALA A 273 6.85 -1.09 -1.55
CA ALA A 273 7.91 -1.42 -2.49
C ALA A 273 9.27 -0.99 -1.94
N TRP A 274 10.23 -1.91 -2.01
CA TRP A 274 11.59 -1.72 -1.56
C TRP A 274 12.58 -2.15 -2.64
N HIS A 275 13.30 -1.19 -3.19
CA HIS A 275 14.23 -1.41 -4.29
C HIS A 275 15.67 -1.54 -3.78
N GLN A 276 16.28 -2.71 -3.97
CA GLN A 276 17.73 -2.82 -3.85
C GLN A 276 18.41 -1.93 -4.89
N GLY A 277 19.22 -0.96 -4.44
CA GLY A 277 20.19 -0.30 -5.32
C GLY A 277 19.72 0.91 -6.14
N ARG A 278 18.55 1.51 -5.87
CA ARG A 278 18.26 2.88 -6.40
C ARG A 278 19.01 3.95 -5.61
N LYS A 279 20.34 3.93 -5.69
CA LYS A 279 21.17 5.14 -5.60
C LYS A 279 22.04 5.20 -6.85
N LYS A 280 21.75 6.17 -7.71
CA LYS A 280 22.79 6.81 -8.50
C LYS A 280 23.90 7.17 -7.51
N SER A 281 25.07 6.54 -7.67
CA SER A 281 26.33 6.86 -6.99
C SER A 281 26.23 6.97 -5.46
N ILE A 282 26.54 5.89 -4.73
CA ILE A 282 27.53 5.81 -3.65
C ILE A 282 27.55 4.33 -3.22
N GLU A 283 28.69 3.66 -3.37
CA GLU A 283 28.99 2.39 -2.70
C GLU A 283 29.05 2.65 -1.18
N VAL A 284 27.97 2.35 -0.46
CA VAL A 284 27.99 2.18 1.01
C VAL A 284 27.53 0.77 1.30
N SER A 285 28.17 0.10 2.26
CA SER A 285 27.65 -1.15 2.85
C SER A 285 26.18 -0.96 3.22
N ALA A 286 25.29 -1.69 2.52
CA ALA A 286 23.85 -1.41 2.47
C ALA A 286 23.13 -1.47 3.83
N SER A 287 23.72 -2.11 4.85
CA SER A 287 23.09 -2.29 6.16
C SER A 287 23.11 -1.05 7.06
N GLU A 288 24.12 -0.17 6.98
CA GLU A 288 24.29 0.91 7.96
C GLU A 288 23.53 2.21 7.62
N SER A 289 22.90 2.28 6.44
CA SER A 289 22.16 3.48 5.99
C SER A 289 20.80 3.22 5.34
N ALA A 290 20.26 2.00 5.48
CA ALA A 290 18.95 1.64 4.94
C ALA A 290 17.86 2.36 5.74
N LYS A 291 17.06 3.20 5.07
CA LYS A 291 15.94 3.93 5.67
C LYS A 291 14.69 3.68 4.83
N LEU A 292 13.56 3.44 5.48
CA LEU A 292 12.26 3.21 4.82
C LEU A 292 11.79 4.39 3.97
N SER A 293 12.29 5.60 4.21
CA SER A 293 12.03 6.78 3.37
C SER A 293 12.48 6.63 1.90
N LEU A 294 13.18 5.55 1.55
CA LEU A 294 13.60 5.21 0.19
C LEU A 294 12.66 4.22 -0.51
N GLY A 295 11.72 3.63 0.22
CA GLY A 295 10.65 2.82 -0.36
C GLY A 295 9.42 3.67 -0.69
N GLU A 296 8.47 3.05 -1.37
CA GLU A 296 7.22 3.70 -1.81
C GLU A 296 6.03 2.78 -1.55
N PHE A 297 4.87 3.36 -1.27
CA PHE A 297 3.63 2.59 -1.16
C PHE A 297 2.97 2.49 -2.53
N CYS A 298 2.40 1.32 -2.84
CA CYS A 298 1.63 1.08 -4.06
C CYS A 298 0.28 0.44 -3.70
N PHE A 299 -0.81 0.98 -4.25
CA PHE A 299 -2.18 0.49 -4.09
C PHE A 299 -3.06 0.98 -5.24
N ILE A 300 -4.15 0.28 -5.53
CA ILE A 300 -5.05 0.65 -6.63
C ILE A 300 -5.64 2.06 -6.43
N ASP A 301 -5.79 2.79 -7.53
CA ASP A 301 -6.31 4.17 -7.55
C ASP A 301 -5.53 5.13 -6.64
N GLN A 302 -4.23 4.90 -6.47
CA GLN A 302 -3.37 5.76 -5.67
C GLN A 302 -3.47 7.20 -6.19
N PRO A 303 -4.06 8.13 -5.41
CA PRO A 303 -4.29 9.47 -5.90
C PRO A 303 -2.94 10.18 -6.07
N SER A 304 -2.67 10.68 -7.27
CA SER A 304 -1.59 11.64 -7.44
C SER A 304 -1.98 12.92 -6.69
N ALA A 305 -1.11 13.38 -5.79
CA ALA A 305 -1.34 14.64 -5.09
C ALA A 305 -1.54 15.79 -6.09
N GLU A 306 -0.80 15.77 -7.21
CA GLU A 306 -0.91 16.77 -8.27
C GLU A 306 -2.29 16.70 -8.96
N GLU A 307 -2.73 15.51 -9.35
CA GLU A 307 -4.03 15.30 -10.01
C GLU A 307 -5.20 15.67 -9.08
N HIS A 308 -5.17 15.19 -7.83
CA HIS A 308 -6.22 15.48 -6.86
C HIS A 308 -6.31 16.97 -6.53
N ILE A 309 -5.17 17.67 -6.48
CA ILE A 309 -5.14 19.13 -6.32
C ILE A 309 -5.69 19.81 -7.58
N ALA A 310 -5.31 19.38 -8.78
CA ALA A 310 -5.78 19.95 -10.04
C ALA A 310 -7.31 19.82 -10.20
N ASP A 311 -7.85 18.61 -9.99
CA ASP A 311 -9.30 18.33 -10.03
C ASP A 311 -10.05 19.12 -8.95
N GLY A 312 -9.49 19.17 -7.74
CA GLY A 312 -10.04 19.96 -6.64
C GLY A 312 -10.12 21.45 -6.98
N VAL A 313 -9.07 22.00 -7.58
CA VAL A 313 -9.02 23.39 -8.06
C VAL A 313 -10.07 23.62 -9.15
N GLU A 314 -10.17 22.72 -10.14
CA GLU A 314 -11.17 22.84 -11.21
C GLU A 314 -12.59 22.89 -10.66
N ASN A 315 -12.94 21.95 -9.77
CA ASN A 315 -14.27 21.89 -9.16
C ASN A 315 -14.59 23.12 -8.31
N LEU A 316 -13.62 23.62 -7.53
CA LEU A 316 -13.77 24.84 -6.74
C LEU A 316 -14.00 26.07 -7.63
N LEU A 317 -13.25 26.19 -8.72
CA LEU A 317 -13.38 27.30 -9.66
C LEU A 317 -14.70 27.24 -10.45
N ALA A 318 -15.14 26.05 -10.87
CA ALA A 318 -16.43 25.85 -11.51
C ALA A 318 -17.59 26.27 -10.58
N GLY A 319 -17.57 25.80 -9.33
CA GLY A 319 -18.57 26.19 -8.33
C GLY A 319 -18.58 27.69 -8.02
N LEU A 320 -17.39 28.33 -8.03
CA LEU A 320 -17.28 29.78 -7.88
C LEU A 320 -17.95 30.54 -9.03
N VAL A 321 -17.79 30.08 -10.27
CA VAL A 321 -18.42 30.69 -11.46
C VAL A 321 -19.94 30.52 -11.43
N GLU A 322 -20.45 29.37 -10.99
CA GLU A 322 -21.90 29.13 -10.86
C GLU A 322 -22.58 30.04 -9.84
N LEU A 323 -21.86 30.45 -8.80
CA LEU A 323 -22.35 31.35 -7.75
C LEU A 323 -22.31 32.83 -8.14
N LEU A 324 -21.71 33.19 -9.28
CA LEU A 324 -21.63 34.59 -9.70
C LEU A 324 -23.02 35.19 -9.94
N PRO A 325 -23.23 36.47 -9.63
CA PRO A 325 -24.49 37.15 -9.93
C PRO A 325 -24.79 37.08 -11.43
N LYS A 326 -26.02 36.72 -11.78
CA LYS A 326 -26.46 36.76 -13.18
C LYS A 326 -26.48 38.22 -13.64
N THR A 327 -25.58 38.58 -14.53
CA THR A 327 -25.58 39.88 -15.20
C THR A 327 -26.50 39.87 -16.41
N GLU A 328 -27.49 40.76 -16.42
CA GLU A 328 -28.43 40.94 -17.54
C GLU A 328 -27.79 41.81 -18.64
N ILE A 329 -27.05 41.19 -19.55
CA ILE A 329 -26.57 41.81 -20.79
C ILE A 329 -27.18 41.13 -22.01
N SER A 330 -27.37 41.88 -23.10
CA SER A 330 -27.90 41.29 -24.34
C SER A 330 -26.93 40.24 -24.91
N HIS A 331 -27.46 39.25 -25.62
CA HIS A 331 -26.65 38.21 -26.27
C HIS A 331 -25.55 38.82 -27.16
N THR A 332 -25.86 39.87 -27.92
CA THR A 332 -24.89 40.56 -28.78
C THR A 332 -23.76 41.22 -27.98
N LYS A 333 -24.09 41.88 -26.85
CA LYS A 333 -23.10 42.47 -25.94
C LYS A 333 -22.21 41.38 -25.32
N SER A 334 -22.79 40.25 -24.92
CA SER A 334 -22.07 39.11 -24.34
C SER A 334 -21.06 38.52 -25.32
N GLU A 335 -21.47 38.21 -26.56
CA GLU A 335 -20.57 37.66 -27.58
C GLU A 335 -19.44 38.63 -27.95
N GLN A 336 -19.73 39.94 -28.05
CA GLN A 336 -18.71 40.95 -28.26
C GLN A 336 -17.69 40.99 -27.12
N PHE A 337 -18.15 40.90 -25.87
CA PHE A 337 -17.26 40.90 -24.72
C PHE A 337 -16.43 39.61 -24.64
N LYS A 338 -17.02 38.44 -24.88
CA LYS A 338 -16.30 37.15 -24.96
C LYS A 338 -15.20 37.20 -26.02
N SER A 339 -15.44 37.82 -27.18
CA SER A 339 -14.41 38.02 -28.21
C SER A 339 -13.24 38.88 -27.70
N GLN A 340 -13.53 39.95 -26.96
CA GLN A 340 -12.48 40.81 -26.38
C GLN A 340 -11.70 40.11 -25.26
N VAL A 341 -12.37 39.28 -24.47
CA VAL A 341 -11.73 38.42 -23.47
C VAL A 341 -10.76 37.47 -24.16
N ALA A 342 -11.19 36.79 -25.22
CA ALA A 342 -10.36 35.87 -26.00
C ALA A 342 -9.07 36.53 -26.53
N ASP A 343 -9.18 37.76 -27.07
CA ASP A 343 -8.02 38.53 -27.52
C ASP A 343 -7.08 38.88 -26.35
N CYS A 344 -7.63 39.30 -25.22
CA CYS A 344 -6.86 39.69 -24.04
C CYS A 344 -6.08 38.50 -23.48
N ILE A 345 -6.71 37.33 -23.36
CA ILE A 345 -6.07 36.13 -22.80
C ILE A 345 -5.00 35.54 -23.74
N CYS A 346 -5.17 35.65 -25.06
CA CYS A 346 -4.17 35.17 -26.03
C CYS A 346 -2.97 36.11 -26.19
N VAL A 347 -3.13 37.42 -25.94
CA VAL A 347 -2.10 38.43 -26.22
C VAL A 347 -1.43 38.95 -24.95
N ASP A 348 -2.21 39.24 -23.91
CA ASP A 348 -1.72 39.92 -22.71
C ASP A 348 -1.46 38.96 -21.54
N TRP A 349 -2.17 37.82 -21.49
CA TRP A 349 -2.03 36.81 -20.43
C TRP A 349 -1.08 35.68 -20.86
N ASP A 350 -1.46 34.95 -21.92
CA ASP A 350 -0.74 33.84 -22.58
C ASP A 350 0.26 33.09 -21.69
N PRO A 351 -0.21 32.36 -20.66
CA PRO A 351 0.64 31.64 -19.72
C PRO A 351 1.50 30.54 -20.36
N LEU A 352 1.06 29.99 -21.50
CA LEU A 352 1.78 28.98 -22.27
C LEU A 352 2.73 29.58 -23.32
N ASP A 353 2.83 30.92 -23.40
CA ASP A 353 3.63 31.68 -24.37
C ASP A 353 3.45 31.18 -25.83
N LEU A 354 2.22 30.80 -26.20
CA LEU A 354 1.89 30.26 -27.53
C LEU A 354 1.97 31.32 -28.63
N LYS A 355 1.85 32.61 -28.28
CA LYS A 355 1.90 33.78 -29.18
C LYS A 355 0.95 33.64 -30.38
N GLN A 356 -0.23 33.07 -30.16
CA GLN A 356 -1.21 32.79 -31.20
C GLN A 356 -2.19 33.97 -31.38
N HIS A 357 -2.51 34.29 -32.63
CA HIS A 357 -3.67 35.13 -32.99
C HIS A 357 -4.90 34.24 -33.28
N MET A 358 -6.10 34.77 -33.01
CA MET A 358 -7.37 34.02 -33.02
C MET A 358 -7.55 33.04 -34.21
N HIS A 359 -7.66 31.76 -33.87
CA HIS A 359 -8.20 30.69 -34.73
C HIS A 359 -9.23 29.86 -33.94
N ASN A 360 -10.09 29.10 -34.63
CA ASN A 360 -11.23 28.38 -34.03
C ASN A 360 -10.85 27.30 -32.98
N HIS A 361 -9.56 26.96 -32.85
CA HIS A 361 -9.03 25.94 -31.92
C HIS A 361 -7.81 26.47 -31.15
N HIS A 362 -8.01 27.41 -30.23
CA HIS A 362 -6.96 27.92 -29.34
C HIS A 362 -7.09 27.30 -27.94
N ALA A 363 -5.97 27.13 -27.23
CA ALA A 363 -5.88 26.39 -25.97
C ALA A 363 -6.76 26.95 -24.84
N TYR A 364 -7.06 28.26 -24.86
CA TYR A 364 -7.78 28.94 -23.79
C TYR A 364 -9.31 29.01 -23.98
N ARG A 365 -9.85 28.33 -25.01
CA ARG A 365 -11.26 28.49 -25.40
C ARG A 365 -12.25 28.24 -24.27
N GLN A 366 -12.00 27.23 -23.45
CA GLN A 366 -12.88 26.85 -22.34
C GLN A 366 -12.86 27.89 -21.20
N LEU A 367 -11.82 28.72 -21.12
CA LEU A 367 -11.65 29.74 -20.09
C LEU A 367 -12.38 31.06 -20.41
N ILE A 368 -12.73 31.30 -21.68
CA ILE A 368 -13.32 32.58 -22.13
C ILE A 368 -14.60 32.91 -21.36
N GLU A 369 -15.51 31.95 -21.25
CA GLU A 369 -16.81 32.18 -20.62
C GLU A 369 -16.70 32.40 -19.11
N PRO A 370 -16.01 31.54 -18.34
CA PRO A 370 -15.70 31.82 -16.94
C PRO A 370 -15.05 33.18 -16.70
N ILE A 371 -14.03 33.54 -17.47
CA ILE A 371 -13.31 34.83 -17.34
C ILE A 371 -14.24 36.01 -17.65
N ALA A 372 -15.08 35.88 -18.67
CA ALA A 372 -16.06 36.91 -19.00
C ALA A 372 -17.07 37.14 -17.86
N LEU A 373 -17.61 36.05 -17.28
CA LEU A 373 -18.53 36.13 -16.15
C LEU A 373 -17.87 36.77 -14.92
N LEU A 374 -16.63 36.39 -14.61
CA LEU A 374 -15.86 36.98 -13.50
C LEU A 374 -15.58 38.47 -13.72
N ALA A 375 -15.22 38.87 -14.94
CA ALA A 375 -15.02 40.29 -15.25
C ALA A 375 -16.34 41.09 -15.13
N LEU A 376 -17.46 40.51 -15.55
CA LEU A 376 -18.81 41.10 -15.42
C LEU A 376 -19.29 41.18 -13.97
N ALA A 377 -18.83 40.30 -13.08
CA ALA A 377 -19.09 40.39 -11.64
C ALA A 377 -18.40 41.59 -10.97
N GLN A 378 -17.51 42.30 -11.68
CA GLN A 378 -16.81 43.50 -11.24
C GLN A 378 -15.86 43.31 -10.04
N ASP A 379 -15.42 42.08 -9.80
CA ASP A 379 -14.39 41.76 -8.81
C ASP A 379 -13.04 41.46 -9.49
N SER A 380 -12.18 42.48 -9.54
CA SER A 380 -10.86 42.36 -10.16
C SER A 380 -9.90 41.49 -9.35
N GLU A 381 -10.10 41.36 -8.03
CA GLU A 381 -9.22 40.56 -7.18
C GLU A 381 -9.51 39.08 -7.39
N GLN A 382 -10.79 38.71 -7.40
CA GLN A 382 -11.26 37.36 -7.70
C GLN A 382 -10.87 36.92 -9.12
N LEU A 383 -11.02 37.80 -10.12
CA LEU A 383 -10.58 37.50 -11.49
C LEU A 383 -9.06 37.32 -11.58
N CYS A 384 -8.27 38.14 -10.88
CA CYS A 384 -6.82 37.99 -10.84
C CYS A 384 -6.42 36.64 -10.23
N ALA A 385 -7.04 36.25 -9.11
CA ALA A 385 -6.80 34.97 -8.46
C ALA A 385 -7.18 33.80 -9.37
N TYR A 386 -8.35 33.85 -10.02
CA TYR A 386 -8.79 32.84 -10.98
C TYR A 386 -7.75 32.60 -12.08
N LEU A 387 -7.29 33.69 -12.73
CA LEU A 387 -6.28 33.60 -13.79
C LEU A 387 -4.97 32.98 -13.27
N ALA A 388 -4.46 33.43 -12.12
CA ALA A 388 -3.22 32.87 -11.58
C ALA A 388 -3.33 31.39 -11.23
N ILE A 389 -4.46 30.97 -10.63
CA ILE A 389 -4.72 29.58 -10.21
C ILE A 389 -4.86 28.66 -11.44
N VAL A 390 -5.67 29.06 -12.43
CA VAL A 390 -5.85 28.27 -13.67
C VAL A 390 -4.51 28.05 -14.37
N ALA A 391 -3.70 29.10 -14.50
CA ALA A 391 -2.41 28.96 -15.15
C ALA A 391 -1.47 27.99 -14.40
N ARG A 392 -1.42 28.06 -13.07
CA ARG A 392 -0.55 27.17 -12.29
C ARG A 392 -1.04 25.72 -12.25
N TYR A 393 -2.33 25.48 -12.09
CA TYR A 393 -2.86 24.15 -11.76
C TYR A 393 -3.61 23.45 -12.90
N GLN A 394 -4.22 24.18 -13.83
CA GLN A 394 -4.91 23.56 -14.99
C GLN A 394 -4.04 23.60 -16.26
N LEU A 395 -3.18 24.60 -16.39
CA LEU A 395 -2.28 24.75 -17.53
C LEU A 395 -0.82 24.38 -17.18
N GLU A 396 -0.56 24.00 -15.92
CA GLU A 396 0.73 23.50 -15.43
C GLU A 396 1.93 24.38 -15.84
N THR A 397 1.82 25.71 -15.68
CA THR A 397 2.90 26.65 -16.03
C THR A 397 3.59 27.26 -14.81
N ASP A 398 4.93 27.28 -14.84
CA ASP A 398 5.80 27.86 -13.81
C ASP A 398 6.38 29.24 -14.23
N ASN A 399 5.65 30.01 -15.04
CA ASN A 399 6.15 31.30 -15.54
C ASN A 399 6.34 32.34 -14.41
N ASP A 400 7.59 32.77 -14.18
CA ASP A 400 8.00 33.72 -13.12
C ASP A 400 7.26 35.08 -13.09
N ASN A 401 6.54 35.44 -14.17
CA ASN A 401 5.83 36.71 -14.27
C ASN A 401 4.30 36.56 -14.34
N LEU A 402 3.80 35.36 -14.06
CA LEU A 402 2.38 35.01 -14.21
C LEU A 402 1.46 35.89 -13.37
N GLU A 403 1.79 36.14 -12.10
CA GLU A 403 0.95 36.90 -11.18
C GLU A 403 0.76 38.34 -11.66
N ASN A 404 1.85 38.97 -12.13
CA ASN A 404 1.80 40.32 -12.68
C ASN A 404 1.04 40.40 -14.00
N ARG A 405 1.14 39.37 -14.86
CA ARG A 405 0.34 39.29 -16.10
C ARG A 405 -1.15 39.13 -15.75
N SER A 406 -1.49 38.21 -14.86
CA SER A 406 -2.86 37.98 -14.37
C SER A 406 -3.46 39.25 -13.76
N LEU A 407 -2.71 40.00 -12.95
CA LEU A 407 -3.16 41.28 -12.37
C LEU A 407 -3.50 42.31 -13.45
N LYS A 408 -2.62 42.49 -14.44
CA LYS A 408 -2.84 43.46 -15.52
C LYS A 408 -4.06 43.10 -16.37
N VAL A 409 -4.21 41.82 -16.68
CA VAL A 409 -5.31 41.28 -17.48
C VAL A 409 -6.63 41.42 -16.73
N ALA A 410 -6.67 41.05 -15.45
CA ALA A 410 -7.84 41.21 -14.60
C ALA A 410 -8.28 42.68 -14.53
N PHE A 411 -7.36 43.59 -14.22
CA PHE A 411 -7.66 45.03 -14.19
C PHE A 411 -8.22 45.55 -15.51
N LYS A 412 -7.62 45.12 -16.64
CA LYS A 412 -8.06 45.51 -17.98
C LYS A 412 -9.46 44.98 -18.28
N LEU A 413 -9.71 43.69 -18.06
CA LEU A 413 -10.99 43.04 -18.35
C LEU A 413 -12.12 43.56 -17.47
N THR A 414 -11.90 43.73 -16.16
CA THR A 414 -12.91 44.28 -15.25
C THR A 414 -13.32 45.71 -15.67
N ARG A 415 -12.36 46.55 -16.07
CA ARG A 415 -12.67 47.89 -16.60
C ARG A 415 -13.42 47.85 -17.92
N MET A 416 -13.06 46.93 -18.81
CA MET A 416 -13.76 46.75 -20.09
C MET A 416 -15.20 46.28 -19.86
N ALA A 417 -15.40 45.27 -19.00
CA ALA A 417 -16.70 44.72 -18.64
C ALA A 417 -17.68 45.78 -18.11
N LYS A 418 -17.18 46.79 -17.36
CA LYS A 418 -18.00 47.89 -16.87
C LYS A 418 -18.77 48.61 -17.98
N SER A 419 -18.14 48.81 -19.13
CA SER A 419 -18.78 49.47 -20.29
C SER A 419 -19.91 48.66 -20.94
N TYR A 420 -20.03 47.37 -20.60
CA TYR A 420 -21.10 46.51 -21.07
C TYR A 420 -22.31 46.47 -20.12
N LEU A 421 -22.08 46.76 -18.83
CA LEU A 421 -23.10 46.85 -17.78
C LEU A 421 -23.84 48.19 -17.78
N ASP A 422 -23.16 49.26 -18.22
CA ASP A 422 -23.74 50.57 -18.54
C ASP A 422 -24.55 50.54 -19.86
#